data_AF-A0A7C7UJF8-F1
#
_entry.id   AF-A0A7C7UJF8-F1
#
_cell.length_a   1.000
_cell.length_b   1.000
_cell.length_c   1.000
_cell.angle_alpha   90.00
_cell.angle_beta   90.00
_cell.angle_gamma   90.00
#
_symmetry.space_group_name_H-M   'P 1'
#
loop_
_entity.id
_entity.type
_entity.pdbx_description
1 polymer ?
#
loop_
_entity_poly.entity_id
_entity_poly.type
_entity_poly.pdbx_seq_one_letter_code
_entity_poly.pdbx_strand_id
1 'polypeptide(L)' 'LVETNHRIKPVTAVYDGRRRPRGFIGWVIYEHRKLKPKLSRRISQLMEYANYVGVGRSRAIGFGITEVKAIHNHHQPPS' A
#
# COMPACT_ATOMS: atom_id res chain seq x y z
N LEU A 1 12.63 -2.36 3.26
CA LEU A 1 11.37 -3.12 3.21
C LEU A 1 11.63 -4.36 2.37
N VAL A 2 11.15 -5.51 2.79
CA VAL A 2 11.19 -6.74 1.99
C VAL A 2 9.77 -7.26 1.83
N GLU A 3 9.35 -7.55 0.61
CA GLU A 3 8.03 -8.10 0.35
C GLU A 3 7.92 -9.52 0.90
N THR A 4 6.85 -9.83 1.62
CA THR A 4 6.65 -11.17 2.21
C THR A 4 5.39 -11.87 1.71
N ASN A 5 4.34 -11.12 1.38
CA ASN A 5 3.12 -11.68 0.82
C ASN A 5 2.35 -10.60 0.05
N HIS A 6 1.56 -10.99 -0.93
CA HIS A 6 0.72 -10.08 -1.67
C HIS A 6 -0.48 -10.81 -2.28
N ARG A 7 -1.53 -10.06 -2.57
CA ARG A 7 -2.61 -10.49 -3.45
C ARG A 7 -3.00 -9.31 -4.32
N ILE A 8 -2.53 -9.31 -5.56
CA ILE A 8 -2.71 -8.22 -6.52
C ILE A 8 -3.49 -8.76 -7.72
N LYS A 9 -4.49 -8.00 -8.17
CA LYS A 9 -5.26 -8.29 -9.38
C LYS A 9 -5.18 -7.11 -10.34
N PRO A 10 -4.84 -7.33 -11.62
CA PRO A 10 -4.93 -6.27 -12.61
C PRO A 10 -6.40 -5.91 -12.87
N VAL A 11 -6.68 -4.61 -12.99
CA VAL A 11 -8.02 -4.09 -13.29
C VAL A 11 -7.90 -3.02 -14.37
N THR A 12 -8.80 -3.05 -15.32
CA THR A 12 -8.95 -1.97 -16.31
C THR A 12 -10.11 -1.09 -15.86
N ALA A 13 -9.81 0.17 -15.53
CA ALA A 13 -10.83 1.13 -15.16
C ALA A 13 -11.35 1.85 -16.40
N VAL A 14 -12.66 2.10 -16.46
CA VAL A 14 -13.24 2.97 -17.49
C VAL A 14 -13.12 4.40 -16.99
N TYR A 15 -12.18 5.16 -17.55
CA TYR A 15 -11.90 6.54 -17.14
C TYR A 15 -12.84 7.53 -17.84
N ASP A 16 -13.04 7.31 -19.14
CA ASP A 16 -14.05 7.93 -19.98
C ASP A 16 -14.43 6.92 -21.09
N GLY A 17 -15.31 7.30 -22.02
CA GLY A 17 -15.76 6.41 -23.11
C GLY A 17 -14.65 5.86 -24.02
N ARG A 18 -13.43 6.43 -23.97
CA ARG A 18 -12.28 6.06 -24.82
C ARG A 18 -11.09 5.53 -24.00
N ARG A 19 -10.81 6.13 -22.84
CA ARG A 19 -9.64 5.83 -22.01
C ARG A 19 -9.94 4.70 -21.03
N ARG A 20 -9.11 3.65 -21.11
CA ARG A 20 -9.22 2.46 -20.27
C ARG A 20 -7.88 2.13 -19.61
N PRO A 21 -7.39 2.98 -18.67
CA PRO A 21 -6.12 2.74 -18.01
C PRO A 21 -6.15 1.41 -17.25
N ARG A 22 -5.08 0.63 -17.40
CA ARG A 22 -4.86 -0.59 -16.64
C ARG A 22 -4.09 -0.25 -15.36
N GLY A 23 -4.65 -0.64 -14.23
CA GLY A 23 -4.05 -0.54 -12.91
C GLY A 23 -4.16 -1.87 -12.17
N PHE A 24 -4.12 -1.80 -10.86
CA PHE A 24 -4.30 -2.96 -9.99
C PHE A 24 -5.09 -2.60 -8.74
N ILE A 25 -5.70 -3.63 -8.15
CA ILE A 25 -6.26 -3.59 -6.80
C ILE A 25 -5.69 -4.75 -6.00
N GLY A 26 -5.62 -4.60 -4.69
CA GLY A 26 -5.09 -5.65 -3.83
C GLY A 26 -4.32 -5.12 -2.64
N TRP A 27 -3.51 -5.98 -2.06
CA TRP A 27 -2.66 -5.66 -0.92
C TRP A 27 -1.28 -6.29 -1.07
N VAL A 28 -0.33 -5.73 -0.35
CA VAL A 28 1.04 -6.24 -0.21
C VAL A 28 1.47 -6.06 1.25
N ILE A 29 2.16 -7.06 1.78
CA ILE A 29 2.78 -7.02 3.11
C ILE A 29 4.28 -6.87 2.91
N TYR A 30 4.82 -5.86 3.59
CA TYR A 30 6.25 -5.63 3.66
C TYR A 30 6.75 -5.83 5.08
N GLU A 31 7.83 -6.60 5.20
CA GLU A 31 8.60 -6.72 6.42
C GLU A 31 9.56 -5.54 6.57
N HIS A 32 9.49 -4.92 7.75
CA HIS A 32 10.36 -3.83 8.14
C HIS A 32 11.66 -4.38 8.78
N ARG A 33 12.58 -4.88 7.93
CA ARG A 33 13.92 -5.35 8.38
C ARG A 33 14.77 -4.22 8.95
N LYS A 34 15.92 -4.55 9.57
CA LYS A 34 16.86 -3.62 10.23
C LYS A 34 17.24 -2.41 9.36
N LEU A 35 16.41 -1.38 9.37
CA LEU A 35 16.59 -0.09 8.72
C LEU A 35 17.13 0.91 9.73
N LYS A 36 17.93 1.89 9.27
CA LYS A 36 18.38 2.98 10.13
C LYS A 36 17.16 3.71 10.72
N PRO A 37 17.14 4.09 12.01
CA PRO A 37 15.97 4.69 12.65
C PRO A 37 15.39 5.91 11.91
N LYS A 38 16.27 6.76 11.37
CA LYS A 38 15.87 7.94 10.58
C LYS A 38 15.09 7.56 9.31
N LEU A 39 15.51 6.51 8.62
CA LEU A 39 14.84 6.03 7.41
C LEU A 39 13.52 5.33 7.75
N SER A 40 13.52 4.50 8.80
CA SER A 40 12.31 3.89 9.35
C SER A 40 11.23 4.93 9.61
N ARG A 41 11.56 6.00 10.36
CA ARG A 41 10.62 7.06 10.71
C ARG A 41 10.05 7.76 9.46
N ARG A 42 10.90 8.07 8.48
CA ARG A 42 10.47 8.71 7.22
C ARG A 42 9.52 7.82 6.42
N ILE A 43 9.82 6.53 6.32
CA ILE A 43 8.96 5.57 5.64
C ILE A 43 7.61 5.49 6.35
N SER A 44 7.59 5.34 7.68
CA SER A 44 6.35 5.33 8.46
C SER A 44 5.51 6.59 8.24
N GLN A 45 6.13 7.78 8.24
CA GLN A 45 5.44 9.04 7.97
C GLN A 45 4.83 9.11 6.56
N LEU A 46 5.55 8.63 5.55
CA LEU A 46 5.02 8.58 4.17
C LEU A 46 3.87 7.57 4.03
N MET A 47 3.99 6.42 4.69
CA MET A 47 2.96 5.39 4.74
C MET A 47 1.69 5.89 5.42
N GLU A 48 1.83 6.60 6.54
CA GLU A 48 0.71 7.23 7.22
C GLU A 48 0.08 8.33 6.38
N TYR A 49 0.90 9.18 5.74
CA TYR A 49 0.41 10.20 4.81
C TYR A 49 -0.40 9.60 3.65
N ALA A 50 0.02 8.44 3.12
CA ALA A 50 -0.68 7.75 2.04
C ALA A 50 -2.13 7.36 2.41
N ASN A 51 -2.45 7.11 3.69
CA ASN A 51 -3.83 6.87 4.12
C ASN A 51 -4.77 8.06 3.85
N TYR A 52 -4.23 9.28 3.86
CA TYR A 52 -5.02 10.49 3.66
C TYR A 52 -5.07 10.91 2.20
N VAL A 53 -3.95 10.80 1.48
CA VAL A 53 -3.84 11.36 0.13
C VAL A 53 -3.90 10.34 -0.98
N GLY A 54 -3.77 9.05 -0.68
CA GLY A 54 -3.60 7.99 -1.66
C GLY A 54 -2.25 8.04 -2.41
N VAL A 55 -2.02 7.05 -3.27
CA VAL A 55 -0.77 6.84 -4.01
C VAL A 55 -1.01 6.83 -5.52
N GLY A 56 -0.13 7.47 -6.29
CA GLY A 56 -0.17 7.47 -7.75
C GLY A 56 -0.89 8.66 -8.38
N ARG A 57 -1.30 8.50 -9.64
CA ARG A 57 -1.95 9.56 -10.45
C ARG A 57 -3.47 9.53 -10.26
N SER A 58 -4.11 10.66 -10.52
CA SER A 58 -5.58 10.80 -10.53
C SER A 58 -6.26 10.51 -9.17
N ARG A 59 -5.56 10.81 -8.07
CA ARG A 59 -6.05 10.60 -6.69
C ARG A 59 -7.29 11.44 -6.36
N ALA A 60 -7.34 12.66 -6.88
CA ALA A 60 -8.47 13.56 -6.70
C ALA A 60 -9.79 13.05 -7.32
N ILE A 61 -9.73 12.08 -8.23
CA ILE A 61 -10.92 11.46 -8.85
C ILE A 61 -11.13 10.01 -8.40
N GLY A 62 -10.52 9.61 -7.27
CA GLY A 62 -10.78 8.32 -6.62
C GLY A 62 -9.83 7.17 -6.98
N PHE A 63 -8.77 7.40 -7.78
CA PHE A 63 -7.76 6.38 -8.03
C PHE A 63 -6.71 6.32 -6.92
N GLY A 64 -6.15 5.14 -6.68
CA GLY A 64 -5.00 5.01 -5.79
C GLY A 64 -5.32 5.29 -4.32
N ILE A 65 -6.58 5.14 -3.92
CA ILE A 65 -6.98 5.14 -2.52
C ILE A 65 -6.30 3.95 -1.83
N THR A 66 -5.69 4.18 -0.68
CA THR A 66 -4.91 3.17 0.04
C THR A 66 -5.29 3.13 1.51
N GLU A 67 -5.14 1.95 2.10
CA GLU A 67 -5.18 1.75 3.54
C GLU A 67 -3.89 1.05 3.97
N VAL A 68 -3.16 1.65 4.91
CA VAL A 68 -1.88 1.20 5.43
C VAL A 68 -2.04 0.94 6.91
N LYS A 69 -1.76 -0.30 7.31
CA LYS A 69 -1.88 -0.81 8.67
C LYS A 69 -0.55 -1.43 9.08
N ALA A 70 -0.11 -1.14 10.31
CA ALA A 70 0.97 -1.89 10.92
C ALA A 70 0.44 -3.28 11.30
N ILE A 71 1.09 -4.33 10.77
CA ILE A 71 0.80 -5.71 11.13
C ILE A 71 1.79 -6.10 12.22
N HIS A 72 1.27 -6.28 13.44
CA HIS A 72 2.04 -6.82 14.54
C HIS A 72 1.81 -8.33 14.53
N ASN A 73 2.84 -9.10 14.17
CA ASN A 73 2.79 -10.55 14.41
C ASN A 73 2.84 -10.76 15.92
N HIS A 74 1.68 -10.88 16.57
CA HIS A 74 1.63 -11.49 17.89
C HIS A 74 2.03 -12.95 17.72
N HIS A 75 3.23 -13.28 18.19
CA HIS A 75 3.58 -14.66 18.49
C HIS A 75 2.67 -15.07 19.66
N GLN A 76 1.52 -15.66 19.36
CA GLN A 76 0.66 -16.26 20.37
C GLN A 76 1.28 -17.64 20.68
N PRO A 77 1.82 -17.87 21.89
CA PRO A 77 2.27 -19.22 22.24
C PRO A 77 1.06 -20.16 22.25
N PRO A 78 1.23 -21.44 21.88
CA PRO A 78 0.13 -22.38 21.82
C PRO A 78 -0.49 -22.56 23.22
N SER A 79 -1.81 -22.43 23.29
CA SER A 79 -2.63 -22.93 24.40
C SER A 79 -2.86 -24.43 24.26
#